data_AF-A0A2V2UBI3-F1
#
_entry.id   AF-A0A2V2UBI3-F1
#
_cell.length_a   1.000
_cell.length_b   1.000
_cell.length_c   1.000
_cell.angle_alpha   90.00
_cell.angle_beta   90.00
_cell.angle_gamma   90.00
#
_symmetry.space_group_name_H-M   'P 1'
#
loop_
_entity.id
_entity.type
_entity.pdbx_description
1 polymer ?
#
loop_
_entity_poly.entity_id
_entity_poly.type
_entity_poly.pdbx_seq_one_letter_code
_entity_poly.pdbx_strand_id
1 'polypeptide(L)'
;MSVRKIVIAGVTSGVGKSTIAAAIMYALKRKGFVVQPFKVGPDFIDPSYHTYVTGRQSRNLDIWMMRKSGVLQCFNSCCFDADFGVIEGAMGLF
;
A
#
# COMPACT_ATOMS: atom_id res chain seq x y z
N MET A 1 0.23 4.84 -18.59
CA MET A 1 -0.11 3.41 -18.40
C MET A 1 -1.11 3.29 -17.27
N SER A 2 -1.98 2.28 -17.26
CA SER A 2 -2.96 2.08 -16.18
C SER A 2 -2.35 1.21 -15.07
N VAL A 3 -2.22 1.76 -13.87
CA VAL A 3 -1.71 1.03 -12.70
C VAL A 3 -2.72 -0.02 -12.23
N ARG A 4 -2.26 -1.25 -11.94
CA ARG A 4 -3.09 -2.30 -11.33
C ARG A 4 -3.22 -2.05 -9.84
N LYS A 5 -4.43 -2.16 -9.28
CA LYS A 5 -4.73 -1.77 -7.90
C LYS A 5 -5.08 -3.01 -7.09
N ILE A 6 -4.42 -3.21 -5.96
CA ILE A 6 -4.70 -4.32 -5.03
C ILE A 6 -4.91 -3.72 -3.65
N VAL A 7 -6.04 -4.04 -3.02
CA VAL A 7 -6.33 -3.70 -1.63
C VAL A 7 -6.31 -4.97 -0.81
N ILE A 8 -5.53 -4.98 0.26
CA ILE A 8 -5.41 -6.09 1.19
C ILE A 8 -6.00 -5.63 2.52
N ALA A 9 -7.10 -6.24 2.90
CA ALA A 9 -7.79 -5.98 4.15
C ALA A 9 -7.94 -7.27 4.95
N GLY A 10 -8.39 -7.15 6.19
CA GLY A 10 -8.71 -8.31 7.01
C GLY A 10 -9.59 -7.89 8.17
N VAL A 11 -10.35 -8.87 8.64
CA VAL A 11 -11.51 -8.66 9.52
C VAL A 11 -11.17 -7.98 10.84
N THR A 12 -10.00 -8.26 11.40
CA THR A 12 -9.55 -7.72 12.70
C THR A 12 -8.04 -7.43 12.69
N SER A 13 -7.55 -6.82 13.76
CA SER A 13 -6.10 -6.72 14.00
C SER A 13 -5.50 -8.12 14.26
N GLY A 14 -4.20 -8.28 14.00
CA GLY A 14 -3.49 -9.54 14.29
C GLY A 14 -3.73 -10.72 13.33
N VAL A 15 -4.66 -10.63 12.36
CA VAL A 15 -4.95 -11.75 11.42
C VAL A 15 -3.89 -11.99 10.33
N GLY A 16 -2.72 -11.37 10.44
CA GLY A 16 -1.60 -11.57 9.49
C GLY A 16 -1.65 -10.74 8.20
N LYS A 17 -2.49 -9.69 8.14
CA LYS A 17 -2.62 -8.80 6.95
C LYS A 17 -1.29 -8.24 6.49
N SER A 18 -0.49 -7.70 7.41
CA SER A 18 0.80 -7.06 7.12
C SER A 18 1.80 -8.06 6.55
N THR A 19 1.83 -9.28 7.09
CA THR A 19 2.64 -10.39 6.56
C THR A 19 2.24 -10.75 5.13
N ILE A 20 0.93 -10.89 4.88
CA ILE A 20 0.41 -11.21 3.54
C ILE A 20 0.66 -10.04 2.57
N ALA A 21 0.49 -8.79 3.01
CA ALA A 21 0.76 -7.60 2.21
C ALA A 21 2.23 -7.54 1.78
N ALA A 22 3.15 -7.69 2.74
CA ALA A 22 4.58 -7.73 2.46
C ALA A 22 4.96 -8.90 1.54
N ALA A 23 4.37 -10.09 1.75
CA ALA A 23 4.63 -11.26 0.90
C ALA A 23 4.18 -11.05 -0.55
N ILE A 24 3.00 -10.48 -0.76
CA ILE A 24 2.47 -10.16 -2.09
C ILE A 24 3.33 -9.10 -2.77
N MET A 25 3.66 -8.01 -2.07
CA MET A 25 4.53 -6.94 -2.57
C MET A 25 5.90 -7.51 -3.00
N TYR A 26 6.50 -8.34 -2.15
CA TYR A 26 7.78 -8.99 -2.44
C TYR A 26 7.70 -9.94 -3.64
N ALA A 27 6.63 -10.74 -3.74
CA ALA A 27 6.43 -11.64 -4.86
C ALA A 27 6.28 -10.89 -6.20
N LEU A 28 5.54 -9.77 -6.22
CA LEU A 28 5.41 -8.91 -7.39
C LEU A 28 6.75 -8.29 -7.79
N LYS A 29 7.50 -7.74 -6.83
CA LYS A 29 8.86 -7.23 -7.07
C LYS A 29 9.77 -8.31 -7.65
N ARG A 30 9.76 -9.53 -7.09
CA ARG A 30 10.57 -10.65 -7.58
C ARG A 30 10.26 -11.04 -9.03
N LYS A 31 9.05 -10.73 -9.51
CA LYS A 31 8.65 -10.92 -10.91
C LYS A 31 9.06 -9.75 -11.82
N GLY A 32 9.77 -8.75 -11.30
CA GLY A 32 10.27 -7.60 -12.06
C GLY A 32 9.29 -6.44 -12.17
N PHE A 33 8.17 -6.46 -11.45
CA PHE A 33 7.20 -5.35 -11.46
C PHE A 33 7.60 -4.22 -10.52
N VAL A 34 7.31 -2.99 -10.93
CA VAL A 34 7.42 -1.80 -10.08
C VAL A 34 6.20 -1.71 -9.17
N VAL A 35 6.40 -1.92 -7.87
CA VAL A 35 5.34 -1.92 -6.86
C VAL A 35 5.40 -0.66 -6.03
N GLN A 36 4.36 0.17 -6.06
CA GLN A 36 4.18 1.29 -5.14
C GLN A 36 3.35 0.84 -3.94
N PRO A 37 3.94 0.77 -2.73
CA PRO A 37 3.19 0.40 -1.54
C PRO A 37 2.48 1.58 -0.88
N PHE A 38 1.36 1.26 -0.23
CA PHE A 38 0.58 2.18 0.59
C PHE A 38 0.07 1.48 1.85
N LYS A 39 -0.12 2.27 2.90
CA LYS A 39 -0.80 1.86 4.14
C LYS A 39 -1.97 2.81 4.40
N VAL A 40 -3.13 2.27 4.76
CA VAL A 40 -4.27 3.10 5.19
C VAL A 40 -4.05 3.56 6.64
N GLY A 41 -4.39 4.82 6.89
CA GLY A 41 -4.26 5.46 8.21
C GLY A 41 -2.87 6.06 8.45
N PRO A 42 -2.65 6.69 9.62
CA PRO A 42 -1.35 7.22 10.00
C PRO A 42 -0.56 6.11 10.68
N ASP A 43 0.26 5.40 9.91
CA ASP A 43 1.14 4.35 10.41
C ASP A 43 2.61 4.73 10.19
N PHE A 44 3.49 4.28 11.07
CA PHE A 44 4.93 4.55 10.98
C PHE A 44 5.77 3.28 10.96
N ILE A 45 5.23 2.13 11.37
CA ILE A 45 5.96 0.86 11.44
C ILE A 45 5.74 0.04 10.17
N ASP A 46 4.47 -0.14 9.77
CA ASP A 46 4.11 -0.93 8.59
C ASP A 46 4.71 -0.36 7.28
N PRO A 47 4.76 0.97 7.09
CA PRO A 47 5.43 1.56 5.94
C PRO A 47 6.92 1.20 5.83
N SER A 48 7.61 0.92 6.94
CA SER A 48 9.02 0.50 6.90
C SER A 48 9.19 -0.88 6.29
N TYR A 49 8.33 -1.85 6.63
CA TYR A 49 8.36 -3.19 6.04
C TYR A 49 8.03 -3.15 4.54
N HIS A 50 7.00 -2.40 4.16
CA HIS A 50 6.65 -2.16 2.76
C HIS A 50 7.82 -1.59 1.96
N THR A 51 8.48 -0.57 2.52
CA THR A 51 9.60 0.10 1.88
C THR A 51 10.78 -0.85 1.73
N TYR A 52 11.06 -1.65 2.76
CA TYR A 52 12.11 -2.66 2.71
C TYR A 52 11.86 -3.71 1.63
N VAL A 53 10.65 -4.26 1.54
CA VAL A 53 10.36 -5.32 0.57
C VAL A 53 10.29 -4.82 -0.86
N THR A 54 9.68 -3.65 -1.11
CA THR A 54 9.50 -3.09 -2.46
C THR A 54 10.71 -2.31 -2.96
N GLY A 55 11.51 -1.71 -2.06
CA GLY A 55 12.53 -0.73 -2.39
C GLY A 55 12.00 0.67 -2.72
N ARG A 56 10.69 0.93 -2.50
CA ARG A 56 10.04 2.22 -2.73
C ARG A 56 9.39 2.71 -1.46
N GLN A 57 9.44 4.02 -1.22
CA GLN A 57 8.83 4.62 -0.02
C GLN A 57 7.33 4.31 0.02
N SER A 58 6.89 3.65 1.08
CA SER A 58 5.47 3.46 1.37
C SER A 58 4.85 4.75 1.86
N ARG A 59 3.66 5.06 1.35
CA ARG A 59 2.91 6.27 1.69
C ARG A 59 1.67 5.92 2.49
N ASN A 60 1.37 6.75 3.48
CA ASN A 60 0.09 6.68 4.18
C ASN A 60 -1.02 7.28 3.30
N LEU A 61 -2.17 6.60 3.29
CA LEU A 61 -3.41 7.07 2.71
C LEU A 61 -4.40 7.26 3.85
N ASP A 62 -4.47 8.49 4.36
CA ASP A 62 -5.32 8.85 5.49
C ASP A 62 -6.38 9.86 5.05
N ILE A 63 -7.64 9.46 5.05
CA ILE A 63 -8.73 10.31 4.58
C ILE A 63 -9.08 11.44 5.56
N TRP A 64 -8.77 11.29 6.85
CA TRP A 64 -9.02 12.30 7.87
C TRP A 64 -8.04 13.47 7.73
N MET A 65 -6.76 13.17 7.50
CA MET A 65 -5.70 14.16 7.32
C MET A 65 -5.69 14.76 5.91
N MET A 66 -5.88 13.93 4.87
CA MET A 66 -5.66 14.35 3.49
C MET A 66 -6.95 14.72 2.74
N ARG A 67 -8.12 14.38 3.30
CA ARG A 67 -9.41 14.36 2.59
C ARG A 67 -9.37 13.41 1.39
N LYS A 68 -10.54 13.18 0.78
CA LYS A 68 -10.67 12.31 -0.40
C LYS A 68 -9.78 12.77 -1.56
N SER A 69 -9.72 14.07 -1.83
CA SER A 69 -8.91 14.62 -2.92
C SER A 69 -7.41 14.40 -2.69
N GLY A 70 -6.92 14.60 -1.47
CA GLY A 70 -5.51 14.38 -1.15
C GLY A 70 -5.11 12.91 -1.23
N VAL A 71 -5.95 11.98 -0.76
CA VAL A 71 -5.72 10.53 -0.92
C VAL A 71 -5.58 10.16 -2.39
N LEU A 72 -6.53 10.61 -3.23
CA LEU A 72 -6.50 10.33 -4.67
C LEU A 72 -5.29 10.96 -5.36
N GLN A 73 -4.94 12.21 -5.01
CA GLN A 73 -3.78 12.89 -5.56
C GLN A 73 -2.48 12.17 -5.19
N CYS A 74 -2.31 11.79 -3.92
CA CYS A 74 -1.14 11.05 -3.44
C CYS A 74 -1.01 9.68 -4.11
N PHE A 75 -2.11 8.93 -4.21
CA PHE A 75 -2.10 7.64 -4.88
C PHE A 75 -1.67 7.79 -6.35
N ASN A 76 -2.29 8.72 -7.08
CA ASN A 76 -2.01 8.91 -8.50
C ASN A 76 -0.59 9.40 -8.76
N SER A 77 -0.09 10.36 -7.96
CA SER A 77 1.27 10.90 -8.14
C SER A 77 2.35 9.87 -7.82
N CYS A 78 2.14 9.02 -6.81
CA CYS A 78 3.11 7.99 -6.43
C CYS A 78 3.10 6.77 -7.37
N CYS A 79 2.03 6.57 -8.15
CA CYS A 79 1.88 5.44 -9.06
C CYS A 79 2.26 5.74 -10.53
N PHE A 80 2.77 6.93 -10.84
CA PHE A 80 3.03 7.36 -12.22
C PHE A 80 3.88 6.36 -13.05
N ASP A 81 4.87 5.75 -12.41
CA ASP A 81 5.81 4.77 -12.98
C ASP A 81 5.61 3.34 -12.42
N ALA A 82 4.50 3.10 -11.72
CA ALA A 82 4.24 1.83 -11.04
C ALA A 82 3.37 0.89 -11.90
N ASP A 83 3.74 -0.39 -11.89
CA ASP A 83 2.93 -1.49 -12.44
C ASP A 83 1.76 -1.85 -11.52
N PHE A 84 1.99 -1.75 -10.21
CA PHE A 84 1.04 -2.09 -9.16
C PHE A 84 1.04 -1.04 -8.04
N GLY A 85 -0.15 -0.60 -7.63
CA GLY A 85 -0.38 0.08 -6.35
C GLY A 85 -0.98 -0.92 -5.36
N VAL A 86 -0.23 -1.27 -4.32
CA VAL A 86 -0.67 -2.24 -3.30
C VAL A 86 -0.96 -1.49 -2.01
N ILE A 87 -2.20 -1.58 -1.53
CA ILE A 87 -2.71 -0.85 -0.37
C ILE A 87 -3.01 -1.85 0.74
N GLU A 88 -2.30 -1.76 1.85
CA GLU A 88 -2.68 -2.45 3.08
C GLU A 88 -3.70 -1.61 3.86
N GLY A 89 -4.87 -2.18 4.14
CA GLY A 89 -5.92 -1.57 4.93
C GLY A 89 -5.58 -1.44 6.42
N ALA A 90 -6.39 -0.66 7.13
CA ALA A 90 -6.41 -0.61 8.60
C ALA A 90 -7.79 -1.08 9.07
N MET A 91 -7.81 -2.03 10.02
CA MET A 91 -9.02 -2.57 10.68
C MET A 91 -10.26 -2.76 9.77
N GLY A 92 -10.41 -3.91 9.13
CA GLY A 92 -11.60 -4.24 8.33
C GLY A 92 -11.49 -3.84 6.85
N LEU A 93 -12.57 -4.11 6.10
CA LEU A 93 -12.71 -3.78 4.66
C LEU A 93 -13.60 -2.54 4.42
N PHE A 94 -14.28 -2.03 5.46
CA PHE A 94 -15.35 -1.04 5.37
C PHE A 94 -15.01 0.25 6.12
#